data_AF-A0A1C5R1K1-F1
#
_entry.id   AF-A0A1C5R1K1-F1
#
_cell.length_a   1.000
_cell.length_b   1.000
_cell.length_c   1.000
_cell.angle_alpha   90.00
_cell.angle_beta   90.00
_cell.angle_gamma   90.00
#
_symmetry.space_group_name_H-M   'P 1'
#
loop_
_entity.id
_entity.type
_entity.pdbx_description
1 polymer ?
#
loop_
_entity_poly.entity_id
_entity_poly.type
_entity_poly.pdbx_seq_one_letter_code
_entity_poly.pdbx_strand_id
1 'polypeptide(L)'
;MNENELKSIERYFNKFNEDAASFNEFEANDFIKLLKNNNRNDDAIEVGNTFLQMAPSLKGYINQYGYALYNKFINIDDEKIKEKENLFFDILEDILNICKQEKYSPVEPAINRAIKYALSQTPINYDLMIKMLNKLDIKLLSDKPFVNKEGKEFESFKERYFRLKVRALFETKQYKACVECANQALATPLKWHYNALQWIKYYRGCALLELKEYDEANREFISLHNRIKGVNFYEVLYKTNVTVGKTKEANAYLLYEFFEKGYSFEQLPLYQRLNEAVENNGNELLIKVVHSFVKTLCDENQKECPLTIDEKYQGKDSSTLYDEMYDLIMSHLDSLVVRKSGKVVYYNEQNQFGNISVYDHDPIFFRQADFAYDEEVERNERVNYTVLPTYDTKKQRLTEKAILITIDDSDYDFINR
;
A
#
# COMPACT_ATOMS: atom_id res chain seq x y z
N MET A 1 30.04 9.26 -36.97
CA MET A 1 29.80 8.10 -37.84
C MET A 1 31.13 7.64 -38.40
N ASN A 2 31.48 6.36 -38.23
CA ASN A 2 32.75 5.82 -38.72
C ASN A 2 32.70 5.65 -40.25
N GLU A 3 33.80 5.91 -40.96
CA GLU A 3 33.90 5.76 -42.42
C GLU A 3 33.52 4.35 -42.90
N ASN A 4 33.82 3.32 -42.10
CA ASN A 4 33.45 1.93 -42.39
C ASN A 4 31.94 1.67 -42.25
N GLU A 5 31.26 2.36 -41.33
CA GLU A 5 29.81 2.26 -41.16
C GLU A 5 29.08 2.96 -42.30
N LEU A 6 29.59 4.12 -42.75
CA LEU A 6 29.10 4.85 -43.92
C LEU A 6 29.12 3.98 -45.19
N LYS A 7 30.28 3.40 -45.51
CA LYS A 7 30.45 2.51 -46.67
C LYS A 7 29.51 1.30 -46.61
N SER A 8 29.27 0.77 -45.40
CA SER A 8 28.36 -0.35 -45.19
C SER A 8 26.90 0.06 -45.44
N ILE A 9 26.48 1.23 -44.94
CA ILE A 9 25.14 1.77 -45.16
C ILE A 9 24.90 2.04 -46.66
N GLU A 10 25.85 2.66 -47.37
CA GLU A 10 25.75 2.89 -48.82
C GLU A 10 25.60 1.59 -49.60
N ARG A 11 26.41 0.56 -49.27
CA ARG A 11 26.30 -0.76 -49.87
C ARG A 11 24.91 -1.38 -49.66
N TYR A 12 24.36 -1.28 -48.46
CA TYR A 12 23.03 -1.81 -48.17
C TYR A 12 21.93 -1.02 -48.90
N PHE A 13 22.02 0.31 -49.00
CA PHE A 13 21.06 1.10 -49.79
C PHE A 13 21.06 0.71 -51.26
N ASN A 14 22.25 0.52 -51.86
CA ASN A 14 22.34 0.08 -53.26
C ASN A 14 21.63 -1.28 -53.46
N LYS A 15 21.93 -2.25 -52.59
CA LYS A 15 21.28 -3.57 -52.63
C LYS A 15 19.76 -3.46 -52.40
N PHE A 16 19.33 -2.62 -51.47
CA PHE A 16 17.91 -2.42 -51.13
C PHE A 16 17.12 -1.80 -52.29
N ASN A 17 17.72 -0.83 -52.99
CA ASN A 17 17.11 -0.19 -54.15
C ASN A 17 17.09 -1.11 -55.39
N GLU A 18 18.05 -2.02 -55.51
CA GLU A 18 18.06 -3.04 -56.57
C GLU A 18 17.01 -4.12 -56.35
N ASP A 19 17.03 -4.75 -55.17
CA ASP A 19 16.06 -5.78 -54.78
C ASP A 19 16.03 -5.97 -53.25
N ALA A 20 15.01 -5.41 -52.59
CA ALA A 20 14.82 -5.55 -51.15
C ALA A 20 14.57 -7.00 -50.71
N ALA A 21 14.07 -7.89 -51.58
CA ALA A 21 13.84 -9.30 -51.26
C ALA A 21 15.14 -10.14 -51.29
N SER A 22 16.23 -9.59 -51.81
CA SER A 22 17.54 -10.26 -51.88
C SER A 22 18.31 -10.29 -50.56
N PHE A 23 17.79 -9.64 -49.51
CA PHE A 23 18.42 -9.60 -48.20
C PHE A 23 18.25 -10.93 -47.45
N ASN A 24 19.29 -11.33 -46.74
CA ASN A 24 19.18 -12.36 -45.71
C ASN A 24 18.96 -11.76 -44.31
N GLU A 25 18.69 -12.62 -43.32
CA GLU A 25 18.38 -12.20 -41.94
C GLU A 25 19.46 -11.35 -41.29
N PHE A 26 20.72 -11.71 -41.51
CA PHE A 26 21.85 -10.98 -40.94
C PHE A 26 21.97 -9.58 -41.55
N GLU A 27 21.93 -9.50 -42.88
CA GLU A 27 22.02 -8.24 -43.61
C GLU A 27 20.87 -7.29 -43.28
N ALA A 28 19.63 -7.79 -43.24
CA ALA A 28 18.47 -6.96 -42.91
C ALA A 28 18.55 -6.41 -41.49
N ASN A 29 18.94 -7.24 -40.52
CA ASN A 29 19.12 -6.82 -39.14
C ASN A 29 20.28 -5.81 -38.99
N ASP A 30 21.42 -6.07 -39.63
CA ASP A 30 22.59 -5.20 -39.57
C ASP A 30 22.30 -3.83 -40.23
N PHE A 31 21.61 -3.83 -41.37
CA PHE A 31 21.25 -2.60 -42.08
C PHE A 31 20.39 -1.66 -41.21
N ILE A 32 19.27 -2.16 -40.67
CA ILE A 32 18.40 -1.35 -39.80
C ILE A 32 19.15 -0.91 -38.53
N LYS A 33 19.96 -1.79 -37.96
CA LYS A 33 20.77 -1.47 -36.77
C LYS A 33 21.75 -0.33 -37.07
N LEU A 34 22.45 -0.35 -38.20
CA LEU A 34 23.38 0.71 -38.62
C LEU A 34 22.66 2.05 -38.82
N LEU A 35 21.49 2.04 -39.47
CA LEU A 35 20.67 3.24 -39.63
C LEU A 35 20.27 3.85 -38.27
N LYS A 36 19.72 3.02 -37.38
CA LYS A 36 19.33 3.43 -36.03
C LYS A 36 20.49 3.99 -35.21
N ASN A 37 21.64 3.31 -35.21
CA ASN A 37 22.83 3.72 -34.46
C ASN A 37 23.43 5.05 -34.97
N ASN A 38 23.13 5.43 -36.21
CA ASN A 38 23.54 6.69 -36.82
C ASN A 38 22.43 7.76 -36.80
N ASN A 39 21.41 7.60 -35.93
CA ASN A 39 20.27 8.50 -35.78
C ASN A 39 19.41 8.67 -37.06
N ARG A 40 19.52 7.74 -38.01
CA ARG A 40 18.72 7.70 -39.24
C ARG A 40 17.45 6.87 -39.03
N ASN A 41 16.65 7.23 -38.01
CA ASN A 41 15.46 6.45 -37.64
C ASN A 41 14.39 6.48 -38.74
N ASP A 42 14.28 7.58 -39.50
CA ASP A 42 13.32 7.70 -40.61
C ASP A 42 13.60 6.65 -41.69
N ASP A 43 14.85 6.58 -42.13
CA ASP A 43 15.30 5.58 -43.11
C ASP A 43 15.16 4.16 -42.55
N ALA A 44 15.48 3.94 -41.27
CA ALA A 44 15.32 2.64 -40.62
C ALA A 44 13.86 2.17 -40.60
N ILE A 45 12.91 3.12 -40.44
CA ILE A 45 11.47 2.83 -40.46
C ILE A 45 11.00 2.52 -41.88
N GLU A 46 11.44 3.29 -42.88
CA GLU A 46 11.12 3.06 -44.29
C GLU A 46 11.61 1.69 -44.77
N VAL A 47 12.89 1.39 -44.49
CA VAL A 47 13.51 0.10 -44.83
C VAL A 47 12.80 -1.05 -44.11
N GLY A 48 12.54 -0.91 -42.81
CA GLY A 48 11.87 -1.95 -42.03
C GLY A 48 10.44 -2.21 -42.49
N ASN A 49 9.68 -1.17 -42.82
CA ASN A 49 8.34 -1.31 -43.39
C ASN A 49 8.38 -2.00 -44.77
N THR A 50 9.37 -1.66 -45.60
CA THR A 50 9.55 -2.29 -46.91
C THR A 50 9.88 -3.78 -46.78
N PHE A 51 10.76 -4.16 -45.84
CA PHE A 51 11.02 -5.58 -45.57
C PHE A 51 9.79 -6.32 -45.06
N LEU A 52 8.92 -5.67 -44.26
CA LEU A 52 7.68 -6.31 -43.81
C LEU A 52 6.75 -6.65 -44.98
N GLN A 53 6.69 -5.78 -45.99
CA GLN A 53 5.83 -5.94 -47.16
C GLN A 53 6.44 -6.87 -48.22
N MET A 54 7.72 -6.69 -48.54
CA MET A 54 8.38 -7.32 -49.67
C MET A 54 9.17 -8.58 -49.31
N ALA A 55 9.59 -8.73 -48.05
CA ALA A 55 10.37 -9.87 -47.57
C ALA A 55 9.81 -10.43 -46.24
N PRO A 56 8.52 -10.84 -46.19
CA PRO A 56 7.84 -11.20 -44.94
C PRO A 56 8.43 -12.44 -44.25
N SER A 57 9.24 -13.24 -44.96
CA SER A 57 9.98 -14.37 -44.40
C SER A 57 11.12 -13.94 -43.47
N LEU A 58 11.65 -12.73 -43.63
CA LEU A 58 12.70 -12.18 -42.76
C LEU A 58 12.11 -11.73 -41.42
N LYS A 59 12.69 -12.18 -40.32
CA LYS A 59 12.24 -11.90 -38.94
C LYS A 59 13.30 -11.29 -38.04
N GLY A 60 14.58 -11.49 -38.33
CA GLY A 60 15.71 -11.07 -37.50
C GLY A 60 15.83 -9.56 -37.30
N TYR A 61 15.31 -8.77 -38.24
CA TYR A 61 15.35 -7.30 -38.17
C TYR A 61 14.20 -6.69 -37.36
N ILE A 62 13.14 -7.45 -37.05
CA ILE A 62 11.88 -6.93 -36.51
C ILE A 62 12.08 -6.13 -35.23
N ASN A 63 12.90 -6.61 -34.30
CA ASN A 63 13.18 -5.89 -33.06
C ASN A 63 13.98 -4.60 -33.31
N GLN A 64 14.86 -4.56 -34.32
CA GLN A 64 15.56 -3.31 -34.69
C GLN A 64 14.60 -2.29 -35.28
N TYR A 65 13.69 -2.75 -36.15
CA TYR A 65 12.63 -1.93 -36.73
C TYR A 65 11.69 -1.38 -35.65
N GLY A 66 11.22 -2.22 -34.73
CA GLY A 66 10.42 -1.79 -33.59
C GLY A 66 11.15 -0.79 -32.68
N TYR A 67 12.48 -0.92 -32.52
CA TYR A 67 13.27 0.10 -31.81
C TYR A 67 13.41 1.42 -32.58
N ALA A 68 13.42 1.40 -33.92
CA ALA A 68 13.42 2.62 -34.71
C ALA A 68 12.09 3.40 -34.51
N LEU A 69 10.96 2.68 -34.53
CA LEU A 69 9.64 3.23 -34.17
C LEU A 69 9.65 3.76 -32.72
N TYR A 70 10.14 2.97 -31.78
CA TYR A 70 10.23 3.34 -30.36
C TYR A 70 11.05 4.63 -30.18
N ASN A 71 12.24 4.72 -30.76
CA ASN A 71 13.12 5.88 -30.58
C ASN A 71 12.52 7.16 -31.16
N LYS A 72 11.79 7.06 -32.28
CA LYS A 72 11.22 8.23 -32.96
C LYS A 72 9.91 8.70 -32.33
N PHE A 73 9.01 7.77 -32.00
CA PHE A 73 7.63 8.10 -31.68
C PHE A 73 7.23 7.80 -30.23
N ILE A 74 7.92 6.86 -29.57
CA ILE A 74 7.54 6.42 -28.21
C ILE A 74 8.43 7.07 -27.15
N ASN A 75 9.75 7.02 -27.33
CA ASN A 75 10.74 7.57 -26.40
C ASN A 75 10.90 9.09 -26.54
N ILE A 76 9.78 9.81 -26.46
CA ILE A 76 9.67 11.25 -26.54
C ILE A 76 9.15 11.81 -25.22
N ASP A 77 9.18 13.14 -25.05
CA ASP A 77 8.71 13.83 -23.84
C ASP A 77 7.19 13.79 -23.68
N ASP A 78 6.67 13.88 -22.44
CA ASP A 78 5.23 13.78 -22.16
C ASP A 78 4.40 14.85 -22.90
N GLU A 79 4.92 16.09 -23.06
CA GLU A 79 4.22 17.15 -23.81
C GLU A 79 4.05 16.79 -25.28
N LYS A 80 5.06 16.16 -25.90
CA LYS A 80 4.98 15.72 -27.31
C LYS A 80 4.00 14.56 -27.48
N ILE A 81 3.89 13.68 -26.48
CA ILE A 81 2.84 12.64 -26.47
C ILE A 81 1.47 13.32 -26.43
N LYS A 82 1.27 14.28 -25.53
CA LYS A 82 -0.01 14.98 -25.38
C LYS A 82 -0.45 15.71 -26.65
N GLU A 83 0.46 16.33 -27.38
CA GLU A 83 0.16 16.98 -28.67
C GLU A 83 -0.31 16.00 -29.76
N LYS A 84 0.18 14.75 -29.73
CA LYS A 84 -0.05 13.74 -30.78
C LYS A 84 -0.39 12.37 -30.18
N GLU A 85 -1.33 12.36 -29.25
CA GLU A 85 -1.61 11.18 -28.42
C GLU A 85 -2.08 9.98 -29.25
N ASN A 86 -2.95 10.22 -30.25
CA ASN A 86 -3.40 9.17 -31.17
C ASN A 86 -2.23 8.52 -31.90
N LEU A 87 -1.32 9.32 -32.47
CA LEU A 87 -0.14 8.80 -33.16
C LEU A 87 0.77 8.00 -32.22
N PHE A 88 0.96 8.47 -30.98
CA PHE A 88 1.74 7.72 -29.99
C PHE A 88 1.16 6.33 -29.75
N PHE A 89 -0.16 6.24 -29.54
CA PHE A 89 -0.81 4.95 -29.28
C PHE A 89 -0.95 4.08 -30.53
N ASP A 90 -1.15 4.65 -31.72
CA ASP A 90 -1.17 3.89 -32.97
C ASP A 90 0.19 3.21 -33.20
N ILE A 91 1.30 3.96 -33.06
CA ILE A 91 2.65 3.40 -33.22
C ILE A 91 2.97 2.39 -32.09
N LEU A 92 2.47 2.62 -30.87
CA LEU A 92 2.61 1.65 -29.80
C LEU A 92 1.95 0.32 -30.18
N GLU A 93 0.71 0.35 -30.69
CA GLU A 93 0.03 -0.86 -31.14
C GLU A 93 0.74 -1.52 -32.32
N ASP A 94 1.30 -0.75 -33.27
CA ASP A 94 2.12 -1.29 -34.35
C ASP A 94 3.32 -2.09 -33.82
N ILE A 95 4.06 -1.52 -32.85
CA ILE A 95 5.16 -2.23 -32.19
C ILE A 95 4.68 -3.53 -31.55
N LEU A 96 3.54 -3.52 -30.86
CA LEU A 96 3.00 -4.70 -30.18
C LEU A 96 2.49 -5.77 -31.16
N ASN A 97 2.03 -5.37 -32.34
CA ASN A 97 1.57 -6.29 -33.38
C ASN A 97 2.72 -7.00 -34.10
N ILE A 98 3.84 -6.31 -34.28
CA ILE A 98 4.99 -6.85 -35.03
C ILE A 98 6.04 -7.51 -34.14
N CYS A 99 6.30 -6.97 -32.94
CA CYS A 99 7.32 -7.47 -32.02
C CYS A 99 6.71 -8.42 -30.99
N LYS A 100 7.51 -9.38 -30.51
CA LYS A 100 7.13 -10.26 -29.40
C LYS A 100 7.74 -9.77 -28.10
N GLN A 101 7.11 -10.06 -26.97
CA GLN A 101 7.76 -9.83 -25.67
C GLN A 101 8.87 -10.87 -25.48
N GLU A 102 10.12 -10.42 -25.53
CA GLU A 102 11.31 -11.26 -25.36
C GLU A 102 12.52 -10.39 -24.99
N LYS A 103 13.64 -11.04 -24.70
CA LYS A 103 14.88 -10.34 -24.37
C LYS A 103 15.31 -9.44 -25.52
N TYR A 104 15.62 -8.18 -25.22
CA TYR A 104 15.99 -7.13 -26.19
C TYR A 104 14.86 -6.75 -27.17
N SER A 105 13.60 -6.99 -26.83
CA SER A 105 12.46 -6.47 -27.57
C SER A 105 12.07 -5.05 -27.13
N PRO A 106 11.56 -4.21 -28.04
CA PRO A 106 11.00 -2.90 -27.70
C PRO A 106 9.64 -2.96 -26.98
N VAL A 107 8.98 -4.14 -26.89
CA VAL A 107 7.64 -4.29 -26.30
C VAL A 107 7.56 -3.79 -24.86
N GLU A 108 8.40 -4.31 -23.95
CA GLU A 108 8.37 -3.90 -22.55
C GLU A 108 8.76 -2.41 -22.37
N PRO A 109 9.82 -1.88 -23.01
CA PRO A 109 10.11 -0.45 -22.99
C PRO A 109 8.95 0.43 -23.47
N ALA A 110 8.27 0.05 -24.56
CA ALA A 110 7.20 0.83 -25.14
C ALA A 110 5.97 0.88 -24.22
N ILE A 111 5.55 -0.26 -23.68
CA ILE A 111 4.48 -0.34 -22.66
C ILE A 111 4.88 0.46 -21.42
N ASN A 112 6.12 0.34 -20.96
CA ASN A 112 6.61 1.09 -19.80
C ASN A 112 6.59 2.60 -20.01
N ARG A 113 6.81 3.07 -21.24
CA ARG A 113 6.72 4.49 -21.58
C ARG A 113 5.27 5.01 -21.52
N ALA A 114 4.32 4.23 -22.00
CA ALA A 114 2.88 4.52 -21.89
C ALA A 114 2.42 4.52 -20.42
N ILE A 115 2.91 3.57 -19.60
CA ILE A 115 2.65 3.55 -18.15
C ILE A 115 3.21 4.80 -17.47
N LYS A 116 4.43 5.24 -17.83
CA LYS A 116 5.00 6.49 -17.30
C LYS A 116 4.16 7.71 -17.66
N TYR A 117 3.66 7.77 -18.90
CA TYR A 117 2.75 8.83 -19.34
C TYR A 117 1.43 8.81 -18.55
N ALA A 118 0.84 7.63 -18.31
CA ALA A 118 -0.35 7.51 -17.47
C ALA A 118 -0.12 8.02 -16.03
N LEU A 119 1.06 7.77 -15.47
CA LEU A 119 1.45 8.19 -14.11
C LEU A 119 1.74 9.69 -13.99
N SER A 120 2.08 10.39 -15.07
CA SER A 120 2.34 11.84 -15.05
C SER A 120 1.08 12.69 -15.22
N GLN A 121 -0.04 12.09 -15.63
CA GLN A 121 -1.33 12.77 -15.71
C GLN A 121 -1.87 13.15 -14.31
N THR A 122 -2.63 14.25 -14.24
CA THR A 122 -3.31 14.71 -13.03
C THR A 122 -4.80 14.94 -13.35
N PRO A 123 -5.74 14.10 -12.85
CA PRO A 123 -5.50 12.90 -12.03
C PRO A 123 -4.76 11.79 -12.79
N ILE A 124 -4.14 10.86 -12.05
CA ILE A 124 -3.42 9.70 -12.61
C ILE A 124 -4.40 8.83 -13.41
N ASN A 125 -3.99 8.41 -14.61
CA ASN A 125 -4.82 7.60 -15.49
C ASN A 125 -4.64 6.09 -15.24
N TYR A 126 -5.32 5.58 -14.21
CA TYR A 126 -5.23 4.17 -13.82
C TYR A 126 -5.80 3.21 -14.86
N ASP A 127 -6.84 3.61 -15.61
CA ASP A 127 -7.43 2.79 -16.68
C ASP A 127 -6.43 2.52 -17.80
N LEU A 128 -5.72 3.55 -18.26
CA LEU A 128 -4.64 3.40 -19.23
C LEU A 128 -3.54 2.50 -18.68
N MET A 129 -3.14 2.67 -17.41
CA MET A 129 -2.12 1.82 -16.79
C MET A 129 -2.56 0.35 -16.77
N ILE A 130 -3.83 0.05 -16.45
CA ILE A 130 -4.40 -1.30 -16.50
C ILE A 130 -4.37 -1.86 -17.92
N LYS A 131 -4.81 -1.08 -18.90
CA LYS A 131 -4.81 -1.45 -20.34
C LYS A 131 -3.41 -1.83 -20.79
N MET A 132 -2.41 -1.04 -20.42
CA MET A 132 -1.01 -1.27 -20.78
C MET A 132 -0.42 -2.49 -20.06
N LEU A 133 -0.65 -2.64 -18.76
CA LEU A 133 -0.19 -3.80 -18.01
C LEU A 133 -0.82 -5.11 -18.52
N ASN A 134 -2.07 -5.10 -18.99
CA ASN A 134 -2.72 -6.29 -19.56
C ASN A 134 -2.09 -6.79 -20.86
N LYS A 135 -1.25 -5.98 -21.51
CA LYS A 135 -0.53 -6.36 -22.74
C LYS A 135 0.78 -7.10 -22.47
N LEU A 136 1.21 -7.21 -21.21
CA LEU A 136 2.41 -7.93 -20.82
C LEU A 136 2.09 -9.38 -20.44
N ASP A 137 2.90 -10.32 -20.93
CA ASP A 137 3.00 -11.67 -20.38
C ASP A 137 3.88 -11.65 -19.13
N ILE A 138 3.24 -11.85 -17.98
CA ILE A 138 3.87 -11.85 -16.66
C ILE A 138 4.95 -12.93 -16.56
N LYS A 139 4.81 -14.07 -17.25
CA LYS A 139 5.77 -15.18 -17.18
C LYS A 139 7.13 -14.80 -17.78
N LEU A 140 7.13 -13.88 -18.75
CA LEU A 140 8.32 -13.43 -19.46
C LEU A 140 9.02 -12.26 -18.74
N LEU A 141 8.35 -11.61 -17.78
CA LEU A 141 8.95 -10.54 -16.98
C LEU A 141 10.06 -11.08 -16.07
N SER A 142 11.19 -10.38 -16.04
CA SER A 142 12.29 -10.67 -15.12
C SER A 142 11.85 -10.49 -13.66
N ASP A 143 12.16 -11.49 -12.84
CA ASP A 143 12.07 -11.45 -11.38
C ASP A 143 13.37 -10.97 -10.70
N LYS A 144 14.45 -10.81 -11.48
CA LYS A 144 15.73 -10.30 -10.98
C LYS A 144 15.66 -8.80 -10.74
N PRO A 145 16.08 -8.32 -9.56
CA PRO A 145 16.25 -6.90 -9.27
C PRO A 145 17.19 -6.23 -10.29
N PHE A 146 16.94 -4.96 -10.58
CA PHE A 146 17.79 -4.16 -11.44
C PHE A 146 18.85 -3.44 -10.62
N VAL A 147 20.12 -3.51 -11.01
CA VAL A 147 21.21 -2.76 -10.35
C VAL A 147 21.73 -1.70 -11.31
N ASN A 148 21.72 -0.44 -10.88
CA ASN A 148 22.24 0.66 -11.71
C ASN A 148 23.79 0.69 -11.72
N LYS A 149 24.37 1.61 -12.48
CA LYS A 149 25.84 1.78 -12.58
C LYS A 149 26.53 2.11 -11.24
N GLU A 150 25.80 2.64 -10.27
CA GLU A 150 26.28 3.01 -8.94
C GLU A 150 26.17 1.85 -7.94
N GLY A 151 25.72 0.68 -8.37
CA GLY A 151 25.49 -0.48 -7.49
C GLY A 151 24.20 -0.40 -6.68
N LYS A 152 23.34 0.60 -6.91
CA LYS A 152 22.03 0.71 -6.26
C LYS A 152 21.04 -0.25 -6.91
N GLU A 153 20.44 -1.09 -6.07
CA GLU A 153 19.42 -2.07 -6.45
C GLU A 153 18.01 -1.44 -6.45
N PHE A 154 17.21 -1.87 -7.42
CA PHE A 154 15.84 -1.46 -7.69
C PHE A 154 14.95 -2.68 -7.94
N GLU A 155 13.64 -2.46 -7.86
CA GLU A 155 12.61 -3.47 -8.11
C GLU A 155 12.80 -4.20 -9.45
N SER A 156 12.43 -5.48 -9.47
CA SER A 156 12.37 -6.25 -10.71
C SER A 156 11.18 -5.79 -11.58
N PHE A 157 11.20 -6.14 -12.88
CA PHE A 157 10.07 -5.81 -13.75
C PHE A 157 8.77 -6.51 -13.32
N LYS A 158 8.87 -7.75 -12.83
CA LYS A 158 7.73 -8.52 -12.31
C LYS A 158 7.18 -7.94 -11.00
N GLU A 159 8.07 -7.49 -10.12
CA GLU A 159 7.65 -6.76 -8.90
C GLU A 159 6.92 -5.46 -9.23
N ARG A 160 7.51 -4.65 -10.13
CA ARG A 160 6.90 -3.38 -10.57
C ARG A 160 5.52 -3.62 -11.19
N TYR A 161 5.37 -4.68 -11.98
CA TYR A 161 4.08 -5.09 -12.54
C TYR A 161 3.03 -5.26 -11.44
N PHE A 162 3.28 -6.11 -10.44
CA PHE A 162 2.31 -6.37 -9.37
C PHE A 162 1.99 -5.11 -8.57
N ARG A 163 3.03 -4.35 -8.20
CA ARG A 163 2.87 -3.10 -7.43
C ARG A 163 1.96 -2.09 -8.14
N LEU A 164 2.16 -1.89 -9.44
CA LEU A 164 1.34 -0.97 -10.22
C LEU A 164 -0.05 -1.53 -10.50
N LYS A 165 -0.14 -2.82 -10.87
CA LYS A 165 -1.40 -3.46 -11.28
C LYS A 165 -2.41 -3.50 -10.14
N VAL A 166 -2.00 -3.96 -8.96
CA VAL A 166 -2.87 -4.06 -7.78
C VAL A 166 -3.43 -2.69 -7.40
N ARG A 167 -2.56 -1.67 -7.32
CA ARG A 167 -3.00 -0.31 -7.02
C ARG A 167 -4.00 0.21 -8.06
N ALA A 168 -3.71 0.07 -9.35
CA ALA A 168 -4.62 0.56 -10.40
C ALA A 168 -5.99 -0.12 -10.34
N LEU A 169 -6.02 -1.43 -10.10
CA LEU A 169 -7.27 -2.19 -9.99
C LEU A 169 -8.09 -1.72 -8.79
N PHE A 170 -7.45 -1.43 -7.65
CA PHE A 170 -8.14 -0.86 -6.50
C PHE A 170 -8.71 0.53 -6.80
N GLU A 171 -7.90 1.44 -7.34
CA GLU A 171 -8.28 2.83 -7.62
C GLU A 171 -9.41 2.94 -8.66
N THR A 172 -9.49 1.96 -9.58
CA THR A 172 -10.58 1.83 -10.57
C THR A 172 -11.75 0.96 -10.08
N LYS A 173 -11.77 0.61 -8.78
CA LYS A 173 -12.83 -0.17 -8.12
C LYS A 173 -13.04 -1.58 -8.69
N GLN A 174 -12.04 -2.14 -9.35
CA GLN A 174 -12.03 -3.52 -9.83
C GLN A 174 -11.60 -4.48 -8.72
N TYR A 175 -12.35 -4.51 -7.62
CA TYR A 175 -11.93 -5.14 -6.36
C TYR A 175 -11.64 -6.64 -6.48
N LYS A 176 -12.45 -7.41 -7.23
CA LYS A 176 -12.20 -8.84 -7.45
C LYS A 176 -10.85 -9.08 -8.15
N ALA A 177 -10.62 -8.39 -9.26
CA ALA A 177 -9.37 -8.48 -10.00
C ALA A 177 -8.17 -7.97 -9.17
N CYS A 178 -8.38 -6.96 -8.31
CA CYS A 178 -7.37 -6.49 -7.37
C CYS A 178 -6.93 -7.61 -6.42
N VAL A 179 -7.88 -8.31 -5.78
CA VAL A 179 -7.61 -9.43 -4.87
C VAL A 179 -6.93 -10.58 -5.62
N GLU A 180 -7.39 -10.94 -6.81
CA GLU A 180 -6.77 -12.00 -7.63
C GLU A 180 -5.32 -11.67 -7.98
N CYS A 181 -5.05 -10.45 -8.45
CA CYS A 181 -3.70 -9.99 -8.78
C CYS A 181 -2.79 -9.95 -7.54
N ALA A 182 -3.31 -9.50 -6.40
CA ALA A 182 -2.59 -9.49 -5.13
C ALA A 182 -2.27 -10.92 -4.63
N ASN A 183 -3.18 -11.88 -4.80
CA ASN A 183 -2.95 -13.29 -4.46
C ASN A 183 -1.83 -13.89 -5.34
N GLN A 184 -1.82 -13.58 -6.64
CA GLN A 184 -0.72 -13.98 -7.54
C GLN A 184 0.62 -13.39 -7.08
N ALA A 185 0.64 -12.11 -6.68
CA ALA A 185 1.82 -11.47 -6.14
C ALA A 185 2.32 -12.19 -4.87
N LEU A 186 1.43 -12.45 -3.91
CA LEU A 186 1.74 -13.13 -2.66
C LEU A 186 2.28 -14.57 -2.85
N ALA A 187 1.81 -15.27 -3.87
CA ALA A 187 2.28 -16.60 -4.23
C ALA A 187 3.61 -16.61 -5.01
N THR A 188 4.06 -15.45 -5.51
CA THR A 188 5.27 -15.35 -6.31
C THR A 188 6.49 -15.07 -5.42
N PRO A 189 7.53 -15.92 -5.45
CA PRO A 189 8.74 -15.71 -4.64
C PRO A 189 9.60 -14.60 -5.25
N LEU A 190 9.35 -13.35 -4.86
CA LEU A 190 10.13 -12.17 -5.27
C LEU A 190 10.89 -11.57 -4.09
N LYS A 191 12.04 -10.97 -4.39
CA LYS A 191 12.68 -10.01 -3.49
C LYS A 191 11.94 -8.68 -3.62
N TRP A 192 11.16 -8.33 -2.60
CA TRP A 192 10.36 -7.11 -2.56
C TRP A 192 11.16 -5.92 -2.02
N HIS A 193 11.04 -4.78 -2.69
CA HIS A 193 11.67 -3.51 -2.38
C HIS A 193 10.61 -2.49 -1.93
N TYR A 194 11.06 -1.44 -1.24
CA TYR A 194 10.23 -0.26 -0.91
C TYR A 194 8.87 -0.59 -0.24
N ASN A 195 8.80 -1.65 0.55
CA ASN A 195 7.56 -2.17 1.15
C ASN A 195 6.44 -2.48 0.14
N ALA A 196 6.80 -2.83 -1.11
CA ALA A 196 5.85 -3.09 -2.19
C ALA A 196 4.86 -4.21 -1.82
N LEU A 197 5.32 -5.28 -1.18
CA LEU A 197 4.45 -6.35 -0.72
C LEU A 197 3.44 -5.89 0.34
N GLN A 198 3.85 -5.03 1.27
CA GLN A 198 2.96 -4.47 2.29
C GLN A 198 1.89 -3.60 1.65
N TRP A 199 2.25 -2.76 0.67
CA TRP A 199 1.26 -1.98 -0.09
C TRP A 199 0.30 -2.87 -0.89
N ILE A 200 0.78 -3.95 -1.51
CA ILE A 200 -0.06 -4.92 -2.20
C ILE A 200 -1.07 -5.54 -1.22
N LYS A 201 -0.62 -5.98 -0.04
CA LYS A 201 -1.48 -6.51 1.03
C LYS A 201 -2.49 -5.48 1.54
N TYR A 202 -2.08 -4.22 1.65
CA TYR A 202 -2.97 -3.13 2.05
C TYR A 202 -4.11 -2.95 1.04
N TYR A 203 -3.80 -2.80 -0.25
CA TYR A 203 -4.83 -2.66 -1.29
C TYR A 203 -5.70 -3.91 -1.42
N ARG A 204 -5.13 -5.10 -1.21
CA ARG A 204 -5.88 -6.36 -1.09
C ARG A 204 -6.87 -6.30 0.07
N GLY A 205 -6.44 -5.91 1.27
CA GLY A 205 -7.29 -5.73 2.44
C GLY A 205 -8.42 -4.74 2.19
N CYS A 206 -8.12 -3.58 1.59
CA CYS A 206 -9.15 -2.60 1.22
C CYS A 206 -10.14 -3.15 0.20
N ALA A 207 -9.67 -3.88 -0.82
CA ALA A 207 -10.56 -4.52 -1.79
C ALA A 207 -11.45 -5.60 -1.15
N LEU A 208 -10.92 -6.39 -0.20
CA LEU A 208 -11.70 -7.37 0.55
C LEU A 208 -12.81 -6.73 1.38
N LEU A 209 -12.59 -5.54 1.97
CA LEU A 209 -13.64 -4.79 2.66
C LEU A 209 -14.81 -4.44 1.74
N GLU A 210 -14.50 -3.92 0.55
CA GLU A 210 -15.51 -3.56 -0.46
C GLU A 210 -16.28 -4.79 -0.97
N LEU A 211 -15.63 -5.95 -0.97
CA LEU A 211 -16.24 -7.25 -1.26
C LEU A 211 -16.95 -7.89 -0.06
N LYS A 212 -16.96 -7.24 1.11
CA LYS A 212 -17.55 -7.73 2.37
C LYS A 212 -16.89 -9.00 2.92
N GLU A 213 -15.65 -9.27 2.52
CA GLU A 213 -14.82 -10.37 3.06
C GLU A 213 -14.07 -9.88 4.32
N TYR A 214 -14.84 -9.47 5.32
CA TYR A 214 -14.35 -8.70 6.46
C TYR A 214 -13.35 -9.43 7.34
N ASP A 215 -13.55 -10.74 7.57
CA ASP A 215 -12.63 -11.51 8.40
C ASP A 215 -11.25 -11.56 7.74
N GLU A 216 -11.18 -11.80 6.44
CA GLU A 216 -9.90 -11.83 5.73
C GLU A 216 -9.23 -10.45 5.65
N ALA A 217 -10.00 -9.40 5.41
CA ALA A 217 -9.52 -8.02 5.45
C ALA A 217 -8.91 -7.69 6.82
N ASN A 218 -9.60 -8.02 7.91
CA ASN A 218 -9.12 -7.82 9.28
C ASN A 218 -7.79 -8.54 9.52
N ARG A 219 -7.68 -9.81 9.11
CA ARG A 219 -6.42 -10.57 9.26
C ARG A 219 -5.27 -9.90 8.51
N GLU A 220 -5.51 -9.39 7.30
CA GLU A 220 -4.51 -8.66 6.53
C GLU A 220 -4.06 -7.38 7.25
N PHE A 221 -5.01 -6.53 7.69
CA PHE A 221 -4.67 -5.29 8.37
C PHE A 221 -3.93 -5.50 9.69
N ILE A 222 -4.33 -6.50 10.48
CA ILE A 222 -3.61 -6.88 11.70
C ILE A 222 -2.17 -7.29 11.37
N SER A 223 -1.95 -8.02 10.27
CA SER A 223 -0.60 -8.42 9.83
C SER A 223 0.27 -7.24 9.34
N LEU A 224 -0.36 -6.12 8.99
CA LEU A 224 0.26 -4.91 8.48
C LEU A 224 0.48 -3.83 9.55
N HIS A 225 0.02 -4.05 10.78
CA HIS A 225 0.12 -3.07 11.87
C HIS A 225 1.54 -2.51 12.00
N ASN A 226 1.68 -1.18 11.93
CA ASN A 226 2.94 -0.43 11.95
C ASN A 226 3.96 -0.76 10.82
N ARG A 227 3.55 -1.43 9.74
CA ARG A 227 4.45 -1.79 8.62
C ARG A 227 4.44 -0.81 7.45
N ILE A 228 3.46 0.10 7.40
CA ILE A 228 3.33 1.10 6.34
C ILE A 228 3.30 2.49 6.96
N LYS A 229 4.29 3.31 6.61
CA LYS A 229 4.35 4.71 7.07
C LYS A 229 3.19 5.50 6.49
N GLY A 230 2.51 6.28 7.33
CA GLY A 230 1.40 7.15 6.93
C GLY A 230 0.03 6.48 6.89
N VAL A 231 -0.04 5.18 7.20
CA VAL A 231 -1.33 4.47 7.38
C VAL A 231 -1.59 4.28 8.86
N ASN A 232 -2.73 4.75 9.33
CA ASN A 232 -3.20 4.53 10.69
C ASN A 232 -4.01 3.22 10.77
N PHE A 233 -3.35 2.13 11.17
CA PHE A 233 -4.01 0.81 11.22
C PHE A 233 -5.03 0.69 12.36
N TYR A 234 -4.91 1.45 13.45
CA TYR A 234 -5.94 1.50 14.49
C TYR A 234 -7.25 2.04 13.92
N GLU A 235 -7.17 3.14 13.18
CA GLU A 235 -8.34 3.70 12.49
C GLU A 235 -8.93 2.74 11.45
N VAL A 236 -8.09 2.08 10.64
CA VAL A 236 -8.56 1.10 9.64
C VAL A 236 -9.29 -0.05 10.32
N LEU A 237 -8.74 -0.60 11.40
CA LEU A 237 -9.34 -1.70 12.15
C LEU A 237 -10.61 -1.27 12.90
N TYR A 238 -10.64 -0.06 13.47
CA TYR A 238 -11.84 0.53 14.06
C TYR A 238 -12.97 0.62 13.03
N LYS A 239 -12.75 1.32 11.91
CA LYS A 239 -13.78 1.50 10.87
C LYS A 239 -14.26 0.17 10.30
N THR A 240 -13.34 -0.78 10.13
CA THR A 240 -13.68 -2.13 9.67
C THR A 240 -14.62 -2.83 10.64
N ASN A 241 -14.29 -2.86 11.93
CA ASN A 241 -15.12 -3.55 12.93
C ASN A 241 -16.47 -2.84 13.17
N VAL A 242 -16.52 -1.50 13.12
CA VAL A 242 -17.79 -0.75 13.14
C VAL A 242 -18.69 -1.16 11.97
N THR A 243 -18.14 -1.28 10.76
CA THR A 243 -18.91 -1.67 9.56
C THR A 243 -19.55 -3.05 9.71
N VAL A 244 -18.93 -3.96 10.47
CA VAL A 244 -19.42 -5.33 10.72
C VAL A 244 -20.36 -5.40 11.94
N GLY A 245 -20.55 -4.29 12.66
CA GLY A 245 -21.35 -4.24 13.89
C GLY A 245 -20.63 -4.80 15.13
N LYS A 246 -19.31 -4.99 15.07
CA LYS A 246 -18.45 -5.42 16.18
C LYS A 246 -17.97 -4.20 16.97
N THR A 247 -18.91 -3.45 17.55
CA THR A 247 -18.65 -2.11 18.12
C THR A 247 -17.67 -2.16 19.29
N LYS A 248 -17.78 -3.13 20.21
CA LYS A 248 -16.88 -3.23 21.36
C LYS A 248 -15.45 -3.60 20.96
N GLU A 249 -15.30 -4.45 19.94
CA GLU A 249 -14.01 -4.80 19.36
C GLU A 249 -13.40 -3.63 18.60
N ALA A 250 -14.23 -2.86 17.88
CA ALA A 250 -13.78 -1.61 17.27
C ALA A 250 -13.25 -0.63 18.33
N ASN A 251 -14.02 -0.44 19.41
CA ASN A 251 -13.64 0.44 20.51
C ASN A 251 -12.33 0.03 21.19
N ALA A 252 -11.97 -1.26 21.17
CA ALA A 252 -10.67 -1.70 21.67
C ALA A 252 -9.51 -1.07 20.89
N TYR A 253 -9.60 -0.99 19.55
CA TYR A 253 -8.60 -0.31 18.72
C TYR A 253 -8.60 1.20 18.95
N LEU A 254 -9.79 1.82 19.04
CA LEU A 254 -9.95 3.25 19.25
C LEU A 254 -9.37 3.73 20.58
N LEU A 255 -9.76 3.07 21.68
CA LEU A 255 -9.33 3.44 23.02
C LEU A 255 -7.84 3.15 23.22
N TYR A 256 -7.32 2.10 22.60
CA TYR A 256 -5.90 1.82 22.65
C TYR A 256 -5.07 2.84 21.87
N GLU A 257 -5.56 3.29 20.72
CA GLU A 257 -4.95 4.41 19.98
C GLU A 257 -4.99 5.70 20.81
N PHE A 258 -6.14 6.02 21.39
CA PHE A 258 -6.32 7.18 22.28
C PHE A 258 -5.30 7.16 23.43
N PHE A 259 -5.18 6.02 24.09
CA PHE A 259 -4.21 5.79 25.16
C PHE A 259 -2.76 5.95 24.69
N GLU A 260 -2.35 5.33 23.57
CA GLU A 260 -0.97 5.41 23.08
C GLU A 260 -0.58 6.81 22.56
N LYS A 261 -1.54 7.63 22.12
CA LYS A 261 -1.28 8.94 21.50
C LYS A 261 -1.23 10.10 22.49
N GLY A 262 -1.98 10.02 23.58
CA GLY A 262 -2.02 11.07 24.58
C GLY A 262 -2.64 12.38 24.07
N TYR A 263 -2.51 13.43 24.90
CA TYR A 263 -3.02 14.77 24.60
C TYR A 263 -2.19 15.48 23.52
N SER A 264 -2.85 15.83 22.42
CA SER A 264 -2.32 16.67 21.34
C SER A 264 -3.45 17.13 20.41
N PHE A 265 -3.39 18.37 19.93
CA PHE A 265 -4.34 18.90 18.93
C PHE A 265 -4.27 18.15 17.59
N GLU A 266 -3.12 17.58 17.22
CA GLU A 266 -2.97 16.77 15.99
C GLU A 266 -3.87 15.53 16.01
N GLN A 267 -4.30 15.09 17.19
CA GLN A 267 -5.20 13.95 17.39
C GLN A 267 -6.69 14.34 17.40
N LEU A 268 -7.05 15.55 16.98
CA LEU A 268 -8.46 15.97 16.88
C LEU A 268 -9.35 14.94 16.14
N PRO A 269 -8.94 14.32 15.01
CA PRO A 269 -9.74 13.27 14.37
C PRO A 269 -9.97 12.04 15.24
N LEU A 270 -9.01 11.68 16.10
CA LEU A 270 -9.14 10.57 17.05
C LEU A 270 -10.17 10.90 18.13
N TYR A 271 -10.17 12.12 18.67
CA TYR A 271 -11.16 12.54 19.66
C TYR A 271 -12.57 12.68 19.06
N GLN A 272 -12.68 13.07 17.80
CA GLN A 272 -13.97 13.06 17.09
C GLN A 272 -14.52 11.65 16.94
N ARG A 273 -13.68 10.65 16.62
CA ARG A 273 -14.10 9.24 16.62
C ARG A 273 -14.50 8.75 18.02
N LEU A 274 -13.77 9.17 19.05
CA LEU A 274 -14.13 8.90 20.44
C LEU A 274 -15.50 9.48 20.79
N ASN A 275 -15.79 10.70 20.33
CA ASN A 275 -17.10 11.32 20.50
C ASN A 275 -18.22 10.46 19.90
N GLU A 276 -18.08 10.06 18.64
CA GLU A 276 -19.06 9.18 17.97
C GLU A 276 -19.24 7.86 18.74
N ALA A 277 -18.15 7.27 19.25
CA ALA A 277 -18.21 6.02 20.00
C ALA A 277 -18.97 6.16 21.34
N VAL A 278 -18.78 7.25 22.07
CA VAL A 278 -19.49 7.48 23.34
C VAL A 278 -20.96 7.88 23.11
N GLU A 279 -21.27 8.62 22.05
CA GLU A 279 -22.65 8.93 21.64
C GLU A 279 -23.42 7.65 21.29
N ASN A 280 -22.81 6.76 20.51
CA ASN A 280 -23.40 5.47 20.16
C ASN A 280 -23.59 4.55 21.38
N ASN A 281 -22.76 4.71 22.42
CA ASN A 281 -22.89 3.97 23.67
C ASN A 281 -24.03 4.49 24.56
N GLY A 282 -24.37 5.77 24.45
CA GLY A 282 -25.43 6.41 25.25
C GLY A 282 -25.04 6.74 26.69
N ASN A 283 -23.76 6.69 27.04
CA ASN A 283 -23.29 7.09 28.38
C ASN A 283 -23.22 8.62 28.48
N GLU A 284 -24.26 9.25 29.04
CA GLU A 284 -24.39 10.71 29.14
C GLU A 284 -23.20 11.39 29.83
N LEU A 285 -22.60 10.75 30.83
CA LEU A 285 -21.46 11.32 31.54
C LEU A 285 -20.24 11.41 30.62
N LEU A 286 -19.96 10.36 29.86
CA LEU A 286 -18.87 10.33 28.88
C LEU A 286 -19.12 11.30 27.73
N ILE A 287 -20.36 11.35 27.22
CA ILE A 287 -20.74 12.28 26.14
C ILE A 287 -20.45 13.72 26.56
N LYS A 288 -20.90 14.14 27.76
CA LYS A 288 -20.70 15.52 28.24
C LYS A 288 -19.24 15.91 28.37
N VAL A 289 -18.40 15.03 28.92
CA VAL A 289 -16.97 15.35 29.11
C VAL A 289 -16.22 15.37 27.77
N VAL A 290 -16.50 14.41 26.87
CA VAL A 290 -15.88 14.36 25.55
C VAL A 290 -16.30 15.56 24.69
N HIS A 291 -17.59 15.96 24.72
CA HIS A 291 -18.10 17.15 24.03
C HIS A 291 -17.38 18.41 24.49
N SER A 292 -17.32 18.58 25.81
CA SER A 292 -16.68 19.74 26.43
C SER A 292 -15.19 19.79 26.09
N PHE A 293 -14.48 18.67 26.18
CA PHE A 293 -13.07 18.56 25.81
C PHE A 293 -12.83 18.93 24.34
N VAL A 294 -13.53 18.29 23.40
CA VAL A 294 -13.35 18.52 21.95
C VAL A 294 -13.69 19.96 21.58
N LYS A 295 -14.74 20.54 22.20
CA LYS A 295 -15.10 21.94 21.99
C LYS A 295 -14.01 22.89 22.49
N THR A 296 -13.56 22.74 23.74
CA THR A 296 -12.50 23.59 24.31
C THR A 296 -11.20 23.47 23.52
N LEU A 297 -10.79 22.26 23.15
CA LEU A 297 -9.58 22.02 22.35
C LEU A 297 -9.66 22.75 20.99
N CYS A 298 -10.82 22.71 20.34
CA CYS A 298 -11.05 23.43 19.09
C CYS A 298 -11.00 24.95 19.29
N ASP A 299 -11.63 25.47 20.34
CA ASP A 299 -11.68 26.91 20.62
C ASP A 299 -10.27 27.48 20.90
N GLU A 300 -9.46 26.79 21.69
CA GLU A 300 -8.06 27.14 21.98
C GLU A 300 -7.19 27.17 20.71
N ASN A 301 -7.53 26.34 19.72
CA ASN A 301 -6.80 26.23 18.44
C ASN A 301 -7.51 26.94 17.28
N GLN A 302 -8.49 27.81 17.57
CA GLN A 302 -9.21 28.62 16.57
C GLN A 302 -9.87 27.77 15.47
N LYS A 303 -10.43 26.61 15.84
CA LYS A 303 -11.20 25.73 14.96
C LYS A 303 -12.69 25.82 15.27
N GLU A 304 -13.50 25.89 14.23
CA GLU A 304 -14.95 25.78 14.38
C GLU A 304 -15.33 24.35 14.82
N CYS A 305 -16.17 24.28 15.84
CA CYS A 305 -16.69 23.04 16.38
C CYS A 305 -18.14 23.28 16.84
N PRO A 306 -19.12 22.49 16.35
CA PRO A 306 -20.54 22.67 16.67
C PRO A 306 -20.93 22.16 18.06
N LEU A 307 -20.02 21.49 18.77
CA LEU A 307 -20.27 20.96 20.11
C LEU A 307 -20.38 22.08 21.14
N THR A 308 -21.02 21.78 22.27
CA THR A 308 -21.21 22.70 23.40
C THR A 308 -20.50 22.20 24.64
N ILE A 309 -20.01 23.15 25.44
CA ILE A 309 -19.42 22.85 26.76
C ILE A 309 -20.56 22.74 27.77
N ASP A 310 -20.64 21.61 28.48
CA ASP A 310 -21.59 21.41 29.57
C ASP A 310 -21.25 22.33 30.75
N GLU A 311 -22.26 22.78 31.49
CA GLU A 311 -22.13 23.75 32.60
C GLU A 311 -21.04 23.36 33.61
N LYS A 312 -20.89 22.06 33.90
CA LYS A 312 -19.89 21.53 34.84
C LYS A 312 -18.44 21.80 34.40
N TYR A 313 -18.20 21.93 33.10
CA TYR A 313 -16.88 22.00 32.51
C TYR A 313 -16.52 23.41 32.00
N GLN A 314 -17.40 24.39 32.21
CA GLN A 314 -17.12 25.78 31.83
C GLN A 314 -15.88 26.34 32.52
N GLY A 315 -15.05 27.06 31.76
CA GLY A 315 -13.86 27.73 32.26
C GLY A 315 -12.63 26.83 32.48
N LYS A 316 -12.74 25.51 32.22
CA LYS A 316 -11.59 24.60 32.21
C LYS A 316 -10.88 24.66 30.86
N ASP A 317 -9.55 24.58 30.89
CA ASP A 317 -8.73 24.40 29.69
C ASP A 317 -8.80 22.95 29.17
N SER A 318 -8.40 22.75 27.91
CA SER A 318 -8.52 21.43 27.28
C SER A 318 -7.58 20.38 27.86
N SER A 319 -6.44 20.79 28.46
CA SER A 319 -5.52 19.88 29.15
C SER A 319 -6.17 19.29 30.40
N THR A 320 -6.77 20.13 31.23
CA THR A 320 -7.49 19.70 32.45
C THR A 320 -8.68 18.81 32.09
N LEU A 321 -9.41 19.16 31.02
CA LEU A 321 -10.51 18.35 30.53
C LEU A 321 -10.05 17.01 29.95
N TYR A 322 -8.86 16.94 29.36
CA TYR A 322 -8.29 15.69 28.87
C TYR A 322 -8.05 14.71 30.02
N ASP A 323 -7.45 15.16 31.12
CA ASP A 323 -7.17 14.32 32.29
C ASP A 323 -8.49 13.81 32.90
N GLU A 324 -9.48 14.70 33.10
CA GLU A 324 -10.81 14.31 33.61
C GLU A 324 -11.55 13.35 32.65
N MET A 325 -11.46 13.57 31.34
CA MET A 325 -12.04 12.69 30.33
C MET A 325 -11.36 11.32 30.36
N TYR A 326 -10.02 11.29 30.46
CA TYR A 326 -9.22 10.08 30.50
C TYR A 326 -9.65 9.20 31.68
N ASP A 327 -9.69 9.75 32.89
CA ASP A 327 -10.10 9.01 34.10
C ASP A 327 -11.55 8.52 34.03
N LEU A 328 -12.45 9.34 33.48
CA LEU A 328 -13.84 8.94 33.28
C LEU A 328 -13.97 7.79 32.28
N ILE A 329 -13.19 7.80 31.20
CA ILE A 329 -13.16 6.70 30.22
C ILE A 329 -12.61 5.44 30.86
N MET A 330 -11.49 5.53 31.59
CA MET A 330 -10.85 4.38 32.23
C MET A 330 -11.74 3.73 33.30
N SER A 331 -12.48 4.53 34.07
CA SER A 331 -13.45 4.04 35.05
C SER A 331 -14.73 3.44 34.44
N HIS A 332 -15.00 3.68 33.15
CA HIS A 332 -16.19 3.18 32.45
C HIS A 332 -15.85 2.27 31.25
N LEU A 333 -14.65 1.67 31.22
CA LEU A 333 -14.21 0.82 30.11
C LEU A 333 -15.21 -0.31 29.78
N ASP A 334 -15.84 -0.93 30.78
CA ASP A 334 -16.85 -1.99 30.59
C ASP A 334 -18.02 -1.58 29.69
N SER A 335 -18.36 -0.29 29.67
CA SER A 335 -19.41 0.23 28.81
C SER A 335 -18.99 0.24 27.35
N LEU A 336 -17.72 0.50 27.05
CA LEU A 336 -17.20 0.70 25.70
C LEU A 336 -16.55 -0.54 25.08
N VAL A 337 -15.92 -1.41 25.88
CA VAL A 337 -15.16 -2.58 25.42
C VAL A 337 -15.57 -3.85 26.17
N VAL A 338 -15.09 -5.01 25.71
CA VAL A 338 -15.22 -6.27 26.45
C VAL A 338 -14.03 -6.40 27.39
N ARG A 339 -14.32 -6.54 28.69
CA ARG A 339 -13.31 -6.75 29.74
C ARG A 339 -13.24 -8.22 30.14
N LYS A 340 -12.03 -8.67 30.45
CA LYS A 340 -11.71 -9.96 31.03
C LYS A 340 -10.89 -9.76 32.28
N SER A 341 -10.92 -10.73 33.18
CA SER A 341 -10.12 -10.73 34.40
C SER A 341 -9.10 -11.86 34.34
N GLY A 342 -7.96 -11.68 35.02
CA GLY A 342 -6.92 -12.70 35.11
C GLY A 342 -5.91 -12.38 36.20
N LYS A 343 -4.88 -13.23 36.33
CA LYS A 343 -3.77 -13.00 37.26
C LYS A 343 -2.44 -12.89 36.53
N VAL A 344 -1.61 -11.93 36.89
CA VAL A 344 -0.24 -11.82 36.38
C VAL A 344 0.55 -13.04 36.82
N VAL A 345 0.94 -13.91 35.89
CA VAL A 345 1.69 -15.15 36.21
C VAL A 345 3.19 -15.00 36.05
N TYR A 346 3.60 -14.03 35.23
CA TYR A 346 4.99 -13.72 34.94
C TYR A 346 5.12 -12.23 34.61
N TYR A 347 6.14 -11.59 35.14
CA TYR A 347 6.55 -10.24 34.76
C TYR A 347 8.08 -10.17 34.72
N ASN A 348 8.61 -9.48 33.71
CA ASN A 348 10.03 -9.22 33.54
C ASN A 348 10.26 -7.72 33.69
N GLU A 349 10.72 -7.29 34.86
CA GLU A 349 10.98 -5.88 35.16
C GLU A 349 11.98 -5.24 34.19
N GLN A 350 13.04 -5.97 33.81
CA GLN A 350 14.09 -5.43 32.93
C GLN A 350 13.59 -5.11 31.53
N ASN A 351 12.69 -5.95 31.00
CA ASN A 351 12.16 -5.79 29.65
C ASN A 351 10.73 -5.22 29.62
N GLN A 352 10.15 -4.95 30.79
CA GLN A 352 8.82 -4.35 30.96
C GLN A 352 7.71 -5.09 30.21
N PHE A 353 7.65 -6.42 30.34
CA PHE A 353 6.58 -7.25 29.78
C PHE A 353 6.25 -8.45 30.65
N GLY A 354 5.05 -8.99 30.49
CA GLY A 354 4.59 -10.13 31.27
C GLY A 354 3.52 -10.95 30.56
N ASN A 355 2.94 -11.89 31.31
CA ASN A 355 1.81 -12.69 30.87
C ASN A 355 0.73 -12.76 31.95
N ILE A 356 -0.53 -12.67 31.53
CA ILE A 356 -1.72 -12.84 32.38
C ILE A 356 -2.29 -14.24 32.12
N SER A 357 -2.62 -14.95 33.19
CA SER A 357 -3.33 -16.23 33.11
C SER A 357 -4.73 -16.05 32.56
N VAL A 358 -5.12 -16.97 31.69
CA VAL A 358 -6.47 -17.11 31.17
C VAL A 358 -6.94 -18.52 31.51
N TYR A 359 -8.15 -18.65 32.06
CA TYR A 359 -8.70 -19.96 32.41
C TYR A 359 -8.80 -20.84 31.16
N ASP A 360 -8.30 -22.07 31.24
CA ASP A 360 -8.29 -23.09 30.16
C ASP A 360 -7.63 -22.67 28.82
N HIS A 361 -6.78 -21.63 28.83
CA HIS A 361 -6.09 -21.13 27.65
C HIS A 361 -4.62 -20.75 27.93
N ASP A 362 -3.85 -20.61 26.85
CA ASP A 362 -2.48 -20.10 26.95
C ASP A 362 -2.48 -18.69 27.58
N PRO A 363 -1.48 -18.36 28.42
CA PRO A 363 -1.35 -17.01 28.97
C PRO A 363 -1.28 -15.94 27.89
N ILE A 364 -1.89 -14.78 28.15
CA ILE A 364 -1.90 -13.65 27.23
C ILE A 364 -0.78 -12.67 27.55
N PHE A 365 -0.05 -12.25 26.52
CA PHE A 365 1.06 -11.32 26.62
C PHE A 365 0.60 -9.88 26.91
N PHE A 366 1.40 -9.13 27.68
CA PHE A 366 1.26 -7.68 27.85
C PHE A 366 2.63 -6.99 28.02
N ARG A 367 2.67 -5.68 27.78
CA ARG A 367 3.79 -4.78 28.14
C ARG A 367 3.39 -3.92 29.34
N GLN A 368 4.36 -3.43 30.11
CA GLN A 368 4.11 -2.43 31.17
C GLN A 368 3.29 -1.24 30.62
N ALA A 369 3.68 -0.75 29.44
CA ALA A 369 2.98 0.32 28.74
C ALA A 369 1.57 -0.05 28.24
N ASP A 370 1.05 -1.25 28.54
CA ASP A 370 -0.34 -1.63 28.23
C ASP A 370 -1.27 -1.44 29.46
N PHE A 371 -0.74 -1.06 30.63
CA PHE A 371 -1.51 -0.61 31.80
C PHE A 371 -2.04 0.81 31.60
N ALA A 372 -3.28 1.06 32.04
CA ALA A 372 -3.94 2.36 31.92
C ALA A 372 -3.34 3.42 32.87
N TYR A 373 -2.68 2.98 33.95
CA TYR A 373 -2.03 3.83 34.93
C TYR A 373 -0.59 3.37 35.14
N ASP A 374 0.22 4.22 35.78
CA ASP A 374 1.59 3.86 36.16
C ASP A 374 1.55 2.97 37.41
N GLU A 375 1.50 1.65 37.18
CA GLU A 375 1.34 0.64 38.22
C GLU A 375 2.65 -0.13 38.46
N GLU A 376 2.95 -0.44 39.72
CA GLU A 376 4.01 -1.40 40.07
C GLU A 376 3.48 -2.83 39.89
N VAL A 377 3.85 -3.48 38.77
CA VAL A 377 3.29 -4.79 38.41
C VAL A 377 3.92 -5.92 39.22
N GLU A 378 3.09 -6.62 39.98
CA GLU A 378 3.52 -7.75 40.81
C GLU A 378 2.98 -9.10 40.31
N ARG A 379 3.70 -10.17 40.66
CA ARG A 379 3.24 -11.53 40.36
C ARG A 379 2.06 -11.89 41.26
N ASN A 380 1.05 -12.53 40.67
CA ASN A 380 -0.24 -12.93 41.25
C ASN A 380 -1.24 -11.79 41.47
N GLU A 381 -0.90 -10.58 41.07
CA GLU A 381 -1.80 -9.45 41.02
C GLU A 381 -3.00 -9.77 40.11
N ARG A 382 -4.21 -9.42 40.58
CA ARG A 382 -5.42 -9.54 39.77
C ARG A 382 -5.58 -8.30 38.93
N VAL A 383 -5.90 -8.52 37.66
CA VAL A 383 -6.05 -7.44 36.70
C VAL A 383 -7.27 -7.66 35.82
N ASN A 384 -7.86 -6.54 35.42
CA ASN A 384 -8.87 -6.48 34.36
C ASN A 384 -8.20 -5.95 33.08
N TYR A 385 -8.57 -6.49 31.93
CA TYR A 385 -7.95 -6.14 30.65
C TYR A 385 -8.91 -6.33 29.48
N THR A 386 -8.56 -5.70 28.35
CA THR A 386 -9.22 -5.91 27.06
C THR A 386 -8.29 -6.71 26.16
N VAL A 387 -8.84 -7.66 25.40
CA VAL A 387 -8.06 -8.44 24.42
C VAL A 387 -7.98 -7.67 23.10
N LEU A 388 -6.77 -7.47 22.60
CA LEU A 388 -6.53 -6.88 21.29
C LEU A 388 -5.86 -7.91 20.35
N PRO A 389 -6.51 -8.26 19.23
CA PRO A 389 -5.87 -9.06 18.19
C PRO A 389 -4.65 -8.35 17.61
N THR A 390 -3.55 -9.08 17.45
CA THR A 390 -2.26 -8.61 16.94
C THR A 390 -1.58 -9.68 16.08
N TYR A 391 -0.37 -9.43 15.60
CA TYR A 391 0.36 -10.33 14.72
C TYR A 391 1.77 -10.63 15.22
N ASP A 392 2.06 -11.91 15.44
CA ASP A 392 3.43 -12.36 15.71
C ASP A 392 4.19 -12.45 14.38
N THR A 393 5.06 -11.46 14.17
CA THR A 393 5.87 -11.37 12.95
C THR A 393 6.87 -12.53 12.82
N LYS A 394 7.39 -13.04 13.95
CA LYS A 394 8.38 -14.13 13.96
C LYS A 394 7.72 -15.47 13.64
N LYS A 395 6.54 -15.72 14.23
CA LYS A 395 5.77 -16.96 14.02
C LYS A 395 4.82 -16.90 12.82
N GLN A 396 4.71 -15.73 12.17
CA GLN A 396 3.83 -15.46 11.04
C GLN A 396 2.36 -15.89 11.28
N ARG A 397 1.82 -15.57 12.46
CA ARG A 397 0.45 -15.94 12.83
C ARG A 397 -0.21 -14.84 13.64
N LEU A 398 -1.54 -14.83 13.61
CA LEU A 398 -2.34 -14.03 14.53
C LEU A 398 -2.08 -14.48 15.97
N THR A 399 -2.10 -13.51 16.86
CA THR A 399 -2.00 -13.69 18.30
C THR A 399 -2.82 -12.61 18.97
N GLU A 400 -2.85 -12.61 20.29
CA GLU A 400 -3.56 -11.63 21.08
C GLU A 400 -2.61 -11.00 22.11
N LYS A 401 -2.93 -9.79 22.55
CA LYS A 401 -2.31 -9.17 23.72
C LYS A 401 -3.37 -8.53 24.61
N ALA A 402 -3.07 -8.42 25.90
CA ALA A 402 -3.86 -7.67 26.84
C ALA A 402 -3.50 -6.17 26.75
N ILE A 403 -4.52 -5.32 26.79
CA ILE A 403 -4.40 -3.86 26.73
C ILE A 403 -5.38 -3.18 27.70
N LEU A 404 -5.15 -1.89 27.95
CA LEU A 404 -5.97 -1.07 28.85
C LEU A 404 -6.09 -1.76 30.21
N ILE A 405 -4.97 -2.26 30.74
CA ILE A 405 -4.93 -3.11 31.93
C ILE A 405 -5.13 -2.24 33.16
N THR A 406 -5.96 -2.68 34.09
CA THR A 406 -6.20 -2.03 35.39
C THR A 406 -6.12 -3.07 36.50
N ILE A 407 -5.64 -2.67 37.67
CA ILE A 407 -5.66 -3.54 38.86
C ILE A 407 -7.11 -3.79 39.29
N ASP A 408 -7.38 -5.01 39.75
CA ASP A 408 -8.66 -5.39 40.34
C ASP A 408 -8.56 -5.32 41.88
N ASP A 409 -8.93 -4.17 42.44
CA ASP A 409 -8.88 -3.90 43.88
C ASP A 409 -9.99 -4.59 44.70
N SER A 410 -10.80 -5.44 44.09
CA SER A 410 -11.90 -6.13 44.79
C SER A 410 -11.45 -7.04 45.95
N ASP A 411 -10.16 -7.40 46.02
CA ASP A 411 -9.57 -8.14 47.15
C ASP A 411 -9.13 -7.21 48.33
N TYR A 412 -8.96 -5.89 48.14
CA TYR A 412 -8.58 -4.96 49.22
C TYR A 412 -9.72 -4.70 50.22
N ASP A 413 -10.97 -4.80 49.78
CA ASP A 413 -12.17 -4.58 50.61
C ASP A 413 -12.47 -5.72 51.60
N PHE A 414 -11.81 -6.88 51.48
CA PHE A 414 -11.99 -8.02 52.38
C PHE A 414 -11.05 -8.04 53.59
N ILE A 415 -9.93 -7.30 53.54
CA ILE A 415 -8.95 -7.28 54.65
C ILE A 415 -9.25 -6.15 55.66
N ASN A 416 -10.10 -5.17 55.27
CA ASN A 416 -10.45 -4.01 56.10
C ASN A 416 -11.91 -4.01 56.62
N ARG A 417 -12.56 -5.17 56.72
CA ARG A 417 -13.89 -5.32 57.37
C ARG A 417 -13.87 -6.20 58.60
#